data_AF-A0A6J1WQX9-F1
#
_entry.id   AF-A0A6J1WQX9-F1
#
_cell.length_a   1.000
_cell.length_b   1.000
_cell.length_c   1.000
_cell.angle_alpha   90.00
_cell.angle_beta   90.00
_cell.angle_gamma   90.00
#
_symmetry.space_group_name_H-M   'P 1'
#
loop_
_entity.id
_entity.type
_entity.pdbx_description
1 polymer ?
#
loop_
_entity_poly.entity_id
_entity_poly.type
_entity_poly.pdbx_seq_one_letter_code
_entity_poly.pdbx_strand_id
1 'polypeptide(L)'
;MYRKIKQRDEERLLKKRLAERKRYALIKSDPHRYELQKIKDRQKYLKQRAEKKKLLINEMTPAQKRIQRKKWREYERKRRAAKKAANEEVNSELSDEEIPSECEIEIPESSGGAVLNSLIMKFEEDTISDSLTTAGSENLLAEFQADEEEEFGAAARALNRSDSNPTLLKIGSVGKQSRVAASAPPPLPPSAHPMMWPEEPVPRIRPGVNADECQIFGDFVASELRTLRSDESRKKLKRMIQKAILQIGEEEDVNTMDG
;
A
#
# COMPACT_ATOMS: atom_id res chain seq x y z
N MET A 1 -4.58 4.60 48.26
CA MET A 1 -5.80 3.82 47.95
C MET A 1 -6.16 3.79 46.46
N TYR A 2 -6.00 4.88 45.70
CA TYR A 2 -6.39 4.98 44.28
C TYR A 2 -5.71 3.99 43.31
N ARG A 3 -4.46 3.57 43.56
CA ARG A 3 -3.70 2.68 42.67
C ARG A 3 -4.32 1.27 42.55
N LYS A 4 -4.86 0.74 43.65
CA LYS A 4 -5.51 -0.58 43.71
C LYS A 4 -6.84 -0.63 42.93
N ILE A 5 -7.54 0.50 42.80
CA ILE A 5 -8.79 0.60 42.02
C ILE A 5 -8.48 0.62 40.52
N LYS A 6 -7.47 1.41 40.11
CA LYS A 6 -7.02 1.47 38.70
C LYS A 6 -6.53 0.11 38.18
N GLN A 7 -5.72 -0.60 38.96
CA GLN A 7 -5.24 -1.94 38.61
C GLN A 7 -6.41 -2.92 38.39
N ARG A 8 -7.43 -2.87 39.24
CA ARG A 8 -8.64 -3.69 39.08
C ARG A 8 -9.44 -3.36 37.81
N ASP A 9 -9.48 -2.10 37.41
CA ASP A 9 -10.15 -1.67 36.16
C ASP A 9 -9.39 -2.11 34.91
N GLU A 10 -8.06 -2.02 34.94
CA GLU A 10 -7.17 -2.48 33.87
C GLU A 10 -7.25 -4.00 33.70
N GLU A 11 -7.20 -4.76 34.80
CA GLU A 11 -7.40 -6.22 34.78
C GLU A 11 -8.78 -6.60 34.22
N ARG A 12 -9.84 -5.89 34.64
CA ARG A 12 -11.20 -6.08 34.11
C ARG A 12 -11.26 -5.78 32.61
N LEU A 13 -10.55 -4.76 32.14
CA LEU A 13 -10.48 -4.41 30.72
C LEU A 13 -9.69 -5.46 29.92
N LEU A 14 -8.57 -5.96 30.45
CA LEU A 14 -7.79 -7.04 29.85
C LEU A 14 -8.60 -8.32 29.73
N LYS A 15 -9.32 -8.71 30.79
CA LYS A 15 -10.22 -9.87 30.78
C LYS A 15 -11.30 -9.74 29.70
N LYS A 16 -11.90 -8.56 29.54
CA LYS A 16 -12.86 -8.27 28.46
C LYS A 16 -12.23 -8.42 27.07
N ARG A 17 -11.03 -7.86 26.85
CA ARG A 17 -10.30 -7.97 25.57
C ARG A 17 -9.98 -9.42 25.23
N LEU A 18 -9.53 -10.22 26.20
CA LEU A 18 -9.22 -11.64 26.00
C LEU A 18 -10.47 -12.46 25.66
N ALA A 19 -11.57 -12.24 26.39
CA ALA A 19 -12.85 -12.90 26.10
C ALA A 19 -13.37 -12.54 24.70
N GLU A 20 -13.25 -11.27 24.31
CA GLU A 20 -13.62 -10.80 22.97
C GLU A 20 -12.76 -11.43 21.88
N ARG A 21 -11.43 -11.47 22.06
CA ARG A 21 -10.51 -12.17 21.13
C ARG A 21 -10.89 -13.65 20.96
N LYS A 22 -11.15 -14.36 22.07
CA LYS A 22 -11.58 -15.77 22.03
C LYS A 22 -12.91 -15.94 21.30
N ARG A 23 -13.88 -15.05 21.53
CA ARG A 23 -15.17 -15.06 20.82
C ARG A 23 -14.99 -14.87 19.31
N TYR A 24 -14.18 -13.90 18.88
CA TYR A 24 -13.90 -13.68 17.46
C TYR A 24 -13.15 -14.85 16.82
N ALA A 25 -12.21 -15.46 17.53
CA ALA A 25 -11.52 -16.66 17.06
C ALA A 25 -12.51 -17.81 16.81
N LEU A 26 -13.44 -18.05 17.74
CA LEU A 26 -14.49 -19.07 17.60
C LEU A 26 -15.46 -18.79 16.44
N ILE A 27 -15.81 -17.53 16.20
CA ILE A 27 -16.66 -17.15 15.05
C ILE A 27 -15.90 -17.34 13.74
N LYS A 28 -14.60 -17.02 13.72
CA LYS A 28 -13.76 -17.13 12.53
C LYS A 28 -13.40 -18.59 12.18
N SER A 29 -13.36 -19.48 13.18
CA SER A 29 -13.09 -20.91 12.96
C SER A 29 -14.28 -21.66 12.33
N ASP A 30 -15.50 -21.15 12.45
CA ASP A 30 -16.71 -21.74 11.85
C ASP A 30 -17.12 -20.94 10.59
N PRO A 31 -16.96 -21.51 9.37
CA PRO A 31 -17.24 -20.82 8.12
C PRO A 31 -18.67 -20.26 8.04
N HIS A 32 -19.66 -21.04 8.47
CA HIS A 32 -21.07 -20.67 8.34
C HIS A 32 -21.45 -19.54 9.30
N ARG A 33 -20.91 -19.56 10.54
CA ARG A 33 -21.11 -18.45 11.49
C ARG A 33 -20.47 -17.15 11.00
N TYR A 34 -19.29 -17.25 10.38
CA TYR A 34 -18.60 -16.11 9.82
C TYR A 34 -19.37 -15.47 8.66
N GLU A 35 -19.91 -16.30 7.76
CA GLU A 35 -20.78 -15.84 6.66
C GLU A 35 -22.05 -15.16 7.16
N LEU A 36 -22.75 -15.79 8.11
CA LEU A 36 -23.94 -15.20 8.74
C LEU A 36 -23.63 -13.84 9.38
N GLN A 37 -22.46 -13.71 10.01
CA GLN A 37 -22.00 -12.44 10.58
C GLN A 37 -21.76 -11.38 9.51
N LYS A 38 -21.09 -11.72 8.39
CA LYS A 38 -20.91 -10.83 7.24
C LYS A 38 -22.24 -10.33 6.68
N ILE A 39 -23.22 -11.22 6.50
CA ILE A 39 -24.56 -10.87 6.00
C ILE A 39 -25.24 -9.88 6.95
N LYS A 40 -25.20 -10.15 8.27
CA LYS A 40 -25.76 -9.25 9.29
C LYS A 40 -25.10 -7.88 9.28
N ASP A 41 -23.78 -7.82 9.19
CA ASP A 41 -23.05 -6.56 9.14
C ASP A 41 -23.35 -5.77 7.85
N ARG A 42 -23.51 -6.46 6.72
CA ARG A 42 -23.96 -5.86 5.45
C ARG A 42 -25.37 -5.28 5.57
N GLN A 43 -26.32 -6.03 6.13
CA GLN A 43 -27.70 -5.55 6.35
C GLN A 43 -27.72 -4.33 7.30
N LYS A 44 -26.93 -4.36 8.37
CA LYS A 44 -26.79 -3.23 9.30
C LYS A 44 -26.22 -2.00 8.60
N TYR A 45 -25.23 -2.18 7.72
CA TYR A 45 -24.68 -1.09 6.92
C TYR A 45 -25.74 -0.49 5.97
N LEU A 46 -26.47 -1.33 5.23
CA LEU A 46 -27.55 -0.90 4.34
C LEU A 46 -28.64 -0.12 5.09
N LYS A 47 -29.04 -0.61 6.28
CA LYS A 47 -30.00 0.08 7.15
C LYS A 47 -29.47 1.45 7.59
N GLN A 48 -28.22 1.55 8.03
CA GLN A 48 -27.61 2.83 8.41
C GLN A 48 -27.49 3.82 7.24
N ARG A 49 -27.23 3.31 6.03
CA ARG A 49 -27.19 4.10 4.79
C ARG A 49 -28.57 4.63 4.43
N ALA A 50 -29.59 3.76 4.46
CA ALA A 50 -30.99 4.15 4.23
C ALA A 50 -31.48 5.20 5.24
N GLU A 51 -31.07 5.07 6.51
CA GLU A 51 -31.35 6.04 7.58
C GLU A 51 -30.50 7.34 7.48
N LYS A 52 -29.63 7.49 6.48
CA LYS A 52 -28.69 8.62 6.30
C LYS A 52 -27.79 8.90 7.50
N LYS A 53 -27.57 7.90 8.37
CA LYS A 53 -26.63 7.99 9.51
C LYS A 53 -25.17 7.95 9.05
N LYS A 54 -24.92 7.35 7.90
CA LYS A 54 -23.64 7.38 7.19
C LYS A 54 -23.86 8.00 5.82
N LEU A 55 -23.47 9.26 5.69
CA LEU A 55 -23.51 9.99 4.41
C LEU A 55 -22.26 9.66 3.59
N LEU A 56 -22.43 9.51 2.29
CA LEU A 56 -21.30 9.50 1.36
C LEU A 56 -20.63 10.87 1.33
N ILE A 57 -19.35 10.91 0.94
CA ILE A 57 -18.62 12.18 0.83
C ILE A 57 -19.35 13.14 -0.11
N ASN A 58 -19.94 12.66 -1.20
CA ASN A 58 -20.66 13.51 -2.15
C ASN A 58 -21.93 14.12 -1.54
N GLU A 59 -22.63 13.36 -0.68
CA GLU A 59 -23.85 13.77 0.01
C GLU A 59 -23.60 14.69 1.23
N MET A 60 -22.36 14.75 1.72
CA MET A 60 -22.02 15.64 2.83
C MET A 60 -22.02 17.11 2.43
N THR A 61 -22.53 17.96 3.31
CA THR A 61 -22.46 19.41 3.12
C THR A 61 -21.00 19.91 3.18
N PRO A 62 -20.66 21.03 2.51
CA PRO A 62 -19.31 21.59 2.58
C PRO A 62 -18.82 21.85 4.01
N ALA A 63 -19.71 22.25 4.93
CA ALA A 63 -19.39 22.44 6.34
C ALA A 63 -19.02 21.10 7.03
N GLN A 64 -19.81 20.05 6.81
CA GLN A 64 -19.51 18.71 7.32
C GLN A 64 -18.18 18.17 6.76
N LYS A 65 -17.90 18.39 5.46
CA LYS A 65 -16.62 18.07 4.82
C LYS A 65 -15.45 18.76 5.54
N ARG A 66 -15.58 20.05 5.89
CA ARG A 66 -14.56 20.79 6.64
C ARG A 66 -14.34 20.20 8.03
N ILE A 67 -15.42 19.85 8.75
CA ILE A 67 -15.34 19.21 10.07
C ILE A 67 -14.62 17.85 9.99
N GLN A 68 -14.99 17.01 9.02
CA GLN A 68 -14.33 15.71 8.83
C GLN A 68 -12.84 15.86 8.50
N ARG A 69 -12.48 16.79 7.62
CA ARG A 69 -11.06 17.11 7.34
C ARG A 69 -10.33 17.64 8.58
N LYS A 70 -11.00 18.41 9.45
CA LYS A 70 -10.42 18.87 10.72
C LYS A 70 -10.16 17.68 11.66
N LYS A 71 -11.15 16.81 11.85
CA LYS A 71 -11.00 15.56 12.64
C LYS A 71 -9.89 14.67 12.11
N TRP A 72 -9.80 14.49 10.79
CA TRP A 72 -8.72 13.74 10.15
C TRP A 72 -7.35 14.32 10.47
N ARG A 73 -7.18 15.64 10.33
CA ARG A 73 -5.93 16.34 10.68
C ARG A 73 -5.55 16.17 12.15
N GLU A 74 -6.53 16.22 13.06
CA GLU A 74 -6.31 16.01 14.50
C GLU A 74 -5.92 14.55 14.81
N TYR A 75 -6.63 13.58 14.23
CA TYR A 75 -6.30 12.16 14.35
C TYR A 75 -4.88 11.87 13.84
N GLU A 76 -4.54 12.39 12.67
CA GLU A 76 -3.23 12.20 12.07
C GLU A 76 -2.12 12.86 12.90
N ARG A 77 -2.37 14.06 13.45
CA ARG A 77 -1.45 14.70 14.40
C ARG A 77 -1.24 13.84 15.64
N LYS A 78 -2.32 13.31 16.22
CA LYS A 78 -2.27 12.43 17.38
C LYS A 78 -1.52 11.13 17.08
N ARG A 79 -1.75 10.53 15.91
CA ARG A 79 -1.06 9.32 15.45
C ARG A 79 0.45 9.54 15.34
N ARG A 80 0.88 10.66 14.73
CA ARG A 80 2.30 10.99 14.64
C ARG A 80 2.94 11.28 15.99
N ALA A 81 2.23 12.01 16.86
CA ALA A 81 2.71 12.27 18.22
C ALA A 81 2.86 10.96 19.02
N ALA A 82 1.87 10.06 18.94
CA ALA A 82 1.94 8.75 19.57
C ALA A 82 3.07 7.89 19.01
N LYS A 83 3.28 7.90 17.68
CA LYS A 83 4.40 7.21 17.05
C LYS A 83 5.75 7.77 17.50
N LYS A 84 5.86 9.10 17.61
CA LYS A 84 7.07 9.76 18.10
C LYS A 84 7.35 9.37 19.56
N ALA A 85 6.33 9.42 20.42
CA ALA A 85 6.45 9.05 21.83
C ALA A 85 6.84 7.57 22.00
N ALA A 86 6.25 6.66 21.22
CA ALA A 86 6.62 5.24 21.26
C ALA A 86 8.08 5.00 20.81
N ASN A 87 8.55 5.73 19.79
CA ASN A 87 9.95 5.65 19.38
C ASN A 87 10.91 6.24 20.44
N GLU A 88 10.49 7.29 21.15
CA GLU A 88 11.27 7.92 22.22
C GLU A 88 11.36 7.00 23.45
N GLU A 89 10.28 6.29 23.79
CA GLU A 89 10.23 5.28 24.86
C GLU A 89 11.18 4.10 24.56
N VAL A 90 11.14 3.57 23.33
CA VAL A 90 12.07 2.51 22.91
C VAL A 90 13.53 2.97 22.95
N ASN A 91 13.80 4.22 22.55
CA ASN A 91 15.16 4.76 22.60
C ASN A 91 15.65 5.02 24.02
N SER A 92 14.77 5.37 24.97
CA SER A 92 15.17 5.57 26.37
C SER A 92 15.38 4.25 27.11
N GLU A 93 14.60 3.20 26.80
CA GLU A 93 14.83 1.87 27.38
C GLU A 93 16.15 1.24 26.90
N LEU A 94 16.62 1.60 25.69
CA LEU A 94 17.87 1.09 25.14
C LEU A 94 19.14 1.71 25.77
N SER A 95 19.03 2.86 26.44
CA SER A 95 20.18 3.56 27.02
C SER A 95 20.54 3.13 28.44
N ASP A 96 19.69 2.32 29.09
CA ASP A 96 19.88 1.91 30.48
C ASP A 96 20.36 0.45 30.64
N GLU A 97 20.46 -0.32 29.55
CA GLU A 97 21.18 -1.59 29.58
C GLU A 97 22.69 -1.33 29.42
N GLU A 98 23.33 -1.02 30.55
CA GLU A 98 24.78 -1.18 30.73
C GLU A 98 25.14 -2.60 30.30
N ILE A 99 25.70 -2.74 29.10
CA ILE A 99 26.28 -3.98 28.60
C ILE A 99 27.27 -4.45 29.66
N PRO A 100 27.05 -5.60 30.34
CA PRO A 100 28.02 -6.13 31.28
C PRO A 100 29.32 -6.36 30.53
N SER A 101 30.35 -5.60 30.89
CA SER A 101 31.65 -5.48 30.22
C SER A 101 32.50 -6.75 30.24
N GLU A 102 32.00 -7.89 30.72
CA GLU A 102 32.82 -9.08 30.96
C GLU A 102 32.04 -10.35 30.59
N CYS A 103 32.13 -10.73 29.32
CA CYS A 103 32.11 -12.12 28.90
C CYS A 103 33.15 -12.24 27.79
N GLU A 104 34.41 -12.49 28.19
CA GLU A 104 35.41 -13.05 27.30
C GLU A 104 34.87 -14.40 26.79
N ILE A 105 34.15 -14.35 25.66
CA ILE A 105 33.84 -15.55 24.90
C ILE A 105 35.14 -15.87 24.15
N GLU A 106 35.94 -16.76 24.73
CA GLU A 106 37.01 -17.44 24.02
C GLU A 106 36.40 -18.03 22.74
N ILE A 107 36.75 -17.46 21.60
CA ILE A 107 36.43 -18.02 20.28
C ILE A 107 37.47 -19.13 20.08
N PRO A 108 37.11 -20.43 20.15
CA PRO A 108 38.04 -21.46 19.76
C PRO A 108 38.31 -21.31 18.25
N GLU A 109 39.53 -20.92 17.91
CA GLU A 109 40.06 -20.97 16.55
C GLU A 109 40.20 -22.45 16.13
N SER A 110 39.09 -23.11 15.84
CA SER A 110 39.11 -24.46 15.31
C SER A 110 37.92 -24.70 14.40
N SER A 111 38.25 -24.87 13.11
CA SER A 111 37.40 -25.49 12.11
C SER A 111 36.13 -24.70 11.72
N GLY A 112 36.34 -23.53 11.11
CA GLY A 112 35.32 -22.81 10.37
C GLY A 112 34.74 -23.65 9.21
N GLY A 113 33.41 -23.76 9.15
CA GLY A 113 32.68 -24.18 7.96
C GLY A 113 31.53 -25.17 8.18
N ALA A 114 31.64 -26.10 9.13
CA ALA A 114 30.71 -27.24 9.16
C ALA A 114 29.46 -27.05 10.05
N VAL A 115 29.51 -26.18 11.07
CA VAL A 115 28.44 -26.16 12.09
C VAL A 115 27.24 -25.30 11.70
N LEU A 116 27.45 -24.25 10.89
CA LEU A 116 26.34 -23.38 10.44
C LEU A 116 25.38 -24.06 9.45
N ASN A 117 25.86 -25.03 8.67
CA ASN A 117 24.99 -25.80 7.76
C ASN A 117 24.06 -26.76 8.53
N SER A 118 24.51 -27.29 9.69
CA SER A 118 23.68 -28.18 10.52
C SER A 118 22.51 -27.46 11.19
N LEU A 119 22.70 -26.20 11.58
CA LEU A 119 21.64 -25.40 12.22
C LEU A 119 20.62 -24.87 11.21
N ILE A 120 21.03 -24.63 9.95
CA ILE A 120 20.11 -24.21 8.87
C ILE A 120 19.22 -25.37 8.42
N MET A 121 19.75 -26.60 8.34
CA MET A 121 18.95 -27.79 7.99
C MET A 121 17.87 -28.14 9.02
N LYS A 122 18.05 -27.79 10.31
CA LYS A 122 17.03 -28.05 11.34
C LYS A 122 15.84 -27.10 11.34
N PHE A 123 15.88 -26.00 10.59
CA PHE A 123 14.75 -25.07 10.47
C PHE A 123 13.95 -25.23 9.16
N GLU A 124 14.38 -26.10 8.25
CA GLU A 124 13.68 -26.35 6.98
C GLU A 124 12.66 -27.51 7.03
N GLU A 125 12.75 -28.44 8.00
CA GLU A 125 11.83 -29.59 8.06
C GLU A 125 10.44 -29.29 8.65
N ASP A 126 10.23 -28.18 9.37
CA ASP A 126 8.94 -27.87 10.00
C ASP A 126 8.00 -26.98 9.15
N THR A 127 8.31 -26.72 7.87
CA THR A 127 7.51 -25.79 7.03
C THR A 127 6.79 -26.41 5.81
N ILE A 128 6.85 -27.73 5.61
CA ILE A 128 6.32 -28.39 4.40
C ILE A 128 5.07 -29.25 4.69
N SER A 129 4.06 -28.69 5.37
CA SER A 129 2.75 -29.36 5.45
C SER A 129 1.50 -28.48 5.30
N ASP A 130 1.61 -27.21 4.90
CA ASP A 130 0.45 -26.32 4.71
C ASP A 130 0.37 -25.72 3.28
N SER A 131 0.54 -26.55 2.25
CA SER A 131 0.38 -26.17 0.84
C SER A 131 -0.81 -26.84 0.13
N LEU A 132 -1.95 -27.00 0.82
CA LEU A 132 -3.17 -27.52 0.18
C LEU A 132 -4.31 -26.51 0.22
N THR A 133 -4.79 -26.16 -0.97
CA THR A 133 -5.99 -25.37 -1.32
C THR A 133 -5.86 -23.85 -1.39
N THR A 134 -5.17 -23.34 -2.42
CA THR A 134 -5.40 -21.99 -2.98
C THR A 134 -5.74 -22.09 -4.47
N ALA A 135 -6.75 -22.91 -4.78
CA ALA A 135 -7.39 -22.97 -6.09
C ALA A 135 -8.87 -22.67 -5.89
N GLY A 136 -9.23 -21.38 -5.78
CA GLY A 136 -10.63 -20.99 -5.63
C GLY A 136 -10.91 -19.53 -5.26
N SER A 137 -9.91 -18.73 -4.88
CA SER A 137 -10.14 -17.34 -4.44
C SER A 137 -10.02 -16.28 -5.53
N GLU A 138 -9.59 -16.62 -6.75
CA GLU A 138 -9.31 -15.61 -7.79
C GLU A 138 -10.49 -15.32 -8.72
N ASN A 139 -11.52 -16.19 -8.78
CA ASN A 139 -12.70 -15.94 -9.61
C ASN A 139 -13.76 -15.00 -8.98
N LEU A 140 -13.72 -14.74 -7.67
CA LEU A 140 -14.71 -13.88 -7.00
C LEU A 140 -14.39 -12.38 -7.07
N LEU A 141 -13.17 -12.00 -7.49
CA LEU A 141 -12.80 -10.59 -7.66
C LEU A 141 -13.17 -10.06 -9.05
N ALA A 142 -13.20 -10.94 -10.06
CA ALA A 142 -13.57 -10.58 -11.43
C ALA A 142 -15.08 -10.30 -11.58
N GLU A 143 -15.93 -11.00 -10.84
CA GLU A 143 -17.39 -10.83 -10.91
C GLU A 143 -17.87 -9.55 -10.19
N PHE A 144 -17.05 -8.91 -9.34
CA PHE A 144 -17.43 -7.70 -8.60
C PHE A 144 -17.16 -6.39 -9.37
N GLN A 145 -16.52 -6.44 -10.54
CA GLN A 145 -16.28 -5.26 -11.39
C GLN A 145 -17.21 -5.16 -12.60
N ALA A 146 -17.93 -6.23 -12.96
CA ALA A 146 -18.75 -6.25 -14.19
C ALA A 146 -20.09 -5.49 -14.05
N ASP A 147 -20.71 -5.49 -12.86
CA ASP A 147 -22.05 -4.93 -12.68
C ASP A 147 -22.09 -3.43 -12.33
N GLU A 148 -20.97 -2.79 -11.98
CA GLU A 148 -20.95 -1.34 -11.62
C GLU A 148 -20.63 -0.41 -12.83
N GLU A 149 -20.08 -0.92 -13.93
CA GLU A 149 -19.77 -0.09 -15.11
C GLU A 149 -20.98 0.24 -15.99
N GLU A 150 -22.05 -0.57 -15.95
CA GLU A 150 -23.23 -0.36 -16.79
C GLU A 150 -24.08 0.85 -16.32
N GLU A 151 -24.08 1.17 -15.02
CA GLU A 151 -24.85 2.29 -14.47
C GLU A 151 -24.07 3.63 -14.51
N PHE A 152 -22.75 3.62 -14.34
CA PHE A 152 -21.94 4.85 -14.36
C PHE A 152 -21.68 5.40 -15.77
N GLY A 153 -21.60 4.54 -16.80
CA GLY A 153 -21.40 4.96 -18.19
C GLY A 153 -22.62 5.65 -18.84
N ALA A 154 -23.82 5.46 -18.28
CA ALA A 154 -25.05 6.05 -18.80
C ALA A 154 -25.23 7.52 -18.39
N ALA A 155 -24.87 7.87 -17.14
CA ALA A 155 -25.04 9.23 -16.61
C ALA A 155 -24.08 10.25 -17.25
N ALA A 156 -22.85 9.83 -17.60
CA ALA A 156 -21.88 10.71 -18.24
C ALA A 156 -22.22 11.07 -19.70
N ARG A 157 -23.00 10.24 -20.40
CA ARG A 157 -23.42 10.47 -21.80
C ARG A 157 -24.68 11.32 -21.93
N ALA A 158 -25.49 11.44 -20.88
CA ALA A 158 -26.72 12.24 -20.90
C ALA A 158 -26.48 13.75 -20.81
N LEU A 159 -25.35 14.20 -20.25
CA LEU A 159 -25.05 15.62 -20.03
C LEU A 159 -24.40 16.33 -21.22
N ASN A 160 -24.00 15.61 -22.28
CA ASN A 160 -23.31 16.18 -23.44
C ASN A 160 -24.20 16.34 -24.69
N ARG A 161 -25.53 16.22 -24.54
CA ARG A 161 -26.46 16.21 -25.68
C ARG A 161 -27.48 17.35 -25.74
N SER A 162 -27.36 18.40 -24.92
CA SER A 162 -28.23 19.57 -25.03
C SER A 162 -27.43 20.86 -25.19
N ASP A 163 -27.74 21.55 -26.29
CA ASP A 163 -27.68 22.99 -26.49
C ASP A 163 -26.39 23.61 -27.02
N SER A 164 -26.13 23.30 -28.29
CA SER A 164 -25.58 24.28 -29.23
C SER A 164 -26.55 25.45 -29.43
N ASN A 165 -26.28 26.58 -28.75
CA ASN A 165 -26.34 27.96 -29.29
C ASN A 165 -26.44 28.99 -28.16
N PRO A 166 -25.57 30.01 -28.17
CA PRO A 166 -25.99 31.33 -27.75
C PRO A 166 -25.86 32.33 -28.90
N THR A 167 -27.03 32.83 -29.28
CA THR A 167 -27.28 33.92 -30.19
C THR A 167 -26.57 35.20 -29.74
N LEU A 168 -25.79 35.71 -30.68
CA LEU A 168 -25.30 37.07 -30.86
C LEU A 168 -26.25 38.16 -30.29
N LEU A 169 -25.81 38.90 -29.26
CA LEU A 169 -26.30 40.26 -29.02
C LEU A 169 -25.15 41.23 -28.78
N LYS A 170 -25.10 42.18 -29.69
CA LYS A 170 -24.12 43.24 -29.92
C LYS A 170 -24.64 44.50 -29.23
N ILE A 171 -23.96 44.99 -28.20
CA ILE A 171 -24.25 46.32 -27.62
C ILE A 171 -22.93 47.05 -27.37
N GLY A 172 -22.76 48.16 -28.09
CA GLY A 172 -22.33 49.44 -27.53
C GLY A 172 -20.87 49.62 -27.15
N SER A 173 -20.11 50.18 -28.10
CA SER A 173 -18.84 50.88 -27.91
C SER A 173 -18.94 52.07 -26.93
N VAL A 174 -18.06 52.15 -25.92
CA VAL A 174 -17.43 53.41 -25.49
C VAL A 174 -16.01 53.10 -25.00
N GLY A 175 -15.01 53.72 -25.67
CA GLY A 175 -13.59 53.49 -25.47
C GLY A 175 -13.10 53.72 -24.04
N LYS A 176 -12.31 52.76 -23.55
CA LYS A 176 -11.37 52.92 -22.44
C LYS A 176 -10.07 52.25 -22.85
N GLN A 177 -8.97 53.00 -22.79
CA GLN A 177 -7.63 52.48 -23.02
C GLN A 177 -7.36 51.35 -22.02
N SER A 178 -7.25 50.12 -22.54
CA SER A 178 -6.88 48.95 -21.76
C SER A 178 -5.41 49.09 -21.36
N ARG A 179 -5.17 49.37 -20.07
CA ARG A 179 -3.87 49.14 -19.46
C ARG A 179 -3.71 47.63 -19.34
N VAL A 180 -2.91 47.07 -20.25
CA VAL A 180 -2.51 45.67 -20.25
C VAL A 180 -1.82 45.37 -18.92
N ALA A 181 -2.44 44.51 -18.10
CA ALA A 181 -1.80 43.97 -16.92
C ALA A 181 -0.61 43.11 -17.36
N ALA A 182 0.57 43.37 -16.79
CA ALA A 182 1.84 42.69 -17.06
C ALA A 182 1.89 41.22 -16.58
N SER A 183 0.73 40.55 -16.49
CA SER A 183 0.59 39.17 -16.02
C SER A 183 0.00 38.23 -17.07
N ALA A 184 -0.20 38.68 -18.31
CA ALA A 184 -0.55 37.79 -19.42
C ALA A 184 0.70 36.99 -19.86
N PRO A 185 0.65 35.64 -19.88
CA PRO A 185 1.79 34.83 -20.32
C PRO A 185 2.15 35.18 -21.78
N PRO A 186 3.44 35.17 -22.14
CA PRO A 186 3.90 35.53 -23.48
C PRO A 186 3.26 34.61 -24.54
N PRO A 187 2.99 35.13 -25.75
CA PRO A 187 2.41 34.33 -26.83
C PRO A 187 3.35 33.16 -27.15
N LEU A 188 2.77 31.96 -27.27
CA LEU A 188 3.53 30.75 -27.53
C LEU A 188 4.30 30.85 -28.86
N PRO A 189 5.52 30.28 -28.93
CA PRO A 189 6.31 30.31 -30.15
C PRO A 189 5.59 29.58 -31.30
N PRO A 190 5.83 29.97 -32.56
CA PRO A 190 5.20 29.37 -33.75
C PRO A 190 5.51 27.87 -33.96
N SER A 191 6.36 27.26 -33.13
CA SER A 191 6.57 25.81 -33.08
C SER A 191 5.44 25.03 -32.42
N ALA A 192 4.47 25.70 -31.79
CA ALA A 192 3.25 25.09 -31.26
C ALA A 192 2.21 24.84 -32.38
N HIS A 193 2.58 24.06 -33.40
CA HIS A 193 1.64 23.55 -34.40
C HIS A 193 0.85 22.37 -33.82
N PRO A 194 -0.49 22.44 -33.73
CA PRO A 194 -1.31 21.38 -33.18
C PRO A 194 -1.71 20.40 -34.28
N MET A 195 -0.76 19.67 -34.88
CA MET A 195 -1.13 18.55 -35.79
C MET A 195 -0.03 17.54 -36.07
N MET A 196 1.05 17.52 -35.29
CA MET A 196 2.02 16.42 -35.28
C MET A 196 2.09 15.92 -33.85
N TRP A 197 1.20 14.99 -33.49
CA TRP A 197 1.49 14.10 -32.38
C TRP A 197 2.87 13.50 -32.67
N PRO A 198 3.86 13.64 -31.78
CA PRO A 198 5.14 12.99 -31.97
C PRO A 198 4.85 11.50 -32.14
N GLU A 199 5.26 10.98 -33.28
CA GLU A 199 5.35 9.55 -33.55
C GLU A 199 5.88 8.86 -32.29
N GLU A 200 5.16 7.85 -31.81
CA GLU A 200 5.39 7.22 -30.51
C GLU A 200 6.90 7.01 -30.30
N PRO A 201 7.48 7.56 -29.22
CA PRO A 201 8.91 7.43 -29.01
C PRO A 201 9.22 5.94 -28.84
N VAL A 202 9.76 5.32 -29.90
CA VAL A 202 10.37 4.00 -29.82
C VAL A 202 11.37 4.09 -28.66
N PRO A 203 11.17 3.35 -27.57
CA PRO A 203 12.00 3.46 -26.38
C PRO A 203 13.41 3.02 -26.75
N ARG A 204 14.24 3.98 -27.16
CA ARG A 204 15.67 3.80 -27.34
C ARG A 204 16.24 3.72 -25.93
N ILE A 205 16.42 2.50 -25.45
CA ILE A 205 17.14 2.19 -24.22
C ILE A 205 18.58 2.66 -24.42
N ARG A 206 18.84 3.94 -24.18
CA ARG A 206 20.18 4.44 -23.95
C ARG A 206 20.48 4.13 -22.49
N PRO A 207 21.47 3.27 -22.17
CA PRO A 207 21.93 3.11 -20.80
C PRO A 207 22.44 4.47 -20.33
N GLY A 208 21.61 5.21 -19.61
CA GLY A 208 22.04 6.42 -18.94
C GLY A 208 23.04 6.04 -17.86
N VAL A 209 23.96 6.95 -17.55
CA VAL A 209 25.01 6.79 -16.52
C VAL A 209 24.43 6.60 -15.09
N ASN A 210 23.10 6.57 -14.96
CA ASN A 210 22.35 6.30 -13.72
C ASN A 210 21.42 5.08 -13.89
N ALA A 211 21.74 4.12 -14.75
CA ALA A 211 21.00 2.86 -14.80
C ALA A 211 21.15 2.18 -13.43
N ASP A 212 20.07 2.18 -12.64
CA ASP A 212 20.04 1.57 -11.32
C ASP A 212 20.61 0.15 -11.39
N GLU A 213 21.35 -0.28 -10.37
CA GLU A 213 21.87 -1.66 -10.25
C GLU A 213 20.79 -2.74 -10.41
N CYS A 214 19.52 -2.39 -10.25
CA CYS A 214 18.39 -3.30 -10.41
C CYS A 214 18.07 -3.61 -11.89
N GLN A 215 18.47 -2.74 -12.83
CA GLN A 215 18.18 -2.93 -14.25
C GLN A 215 18.94 -4.13 -14.86
N ILE A 216 20.02 -4.59 -14.21
CA ILE A 216 20.78 -5.78 -14.63
C ILE A 216 19.92 -7.06 -14.62
N PHE A 217 18.81 -7.05 -13.89
CA PHE A 217 17.87 -8.17 -13.81
C PHE A 217 16.67 -8.03 -14.78
N GLY A 218 16.67 -6.99 -15.62
CA GLY A 218 15.58 -6.68 -16.54
C GLY A 218 14.47 -5.80 -15.94
N ASP A 219 13.67 -5.19 -16.83
CA ASP A 219 12.69 -4.15 -16.49
C ASP A 219 11.62 -4.61 -15.49
N PHE A 220 11.14 -5.84 -15.65
CA PHE A 220 10.12 -6.42 -14.79
C PHE A 220 10.62 -6.57 -13.36
N VAL A 221 11.76 -7.24 -13.17
CA VAL A 221 12.39 -7.43 -11.85
C VAL A 221 12.79 -6.09 -11.24
N ALA A 222 13.31 -5.17 -12.04
CA ALA A 222 13.65 -3.83 -11.58
C ALA A 222 12.42 -3.08 -11.05
N SER A 223 11.27 -3.21 -11.71
CA SER A 223 10.01 -2.59 -11.26
C SER A 223 9.56 -3.15 -9.92
N GLU A 224 9.64 -4.46 -9.73
CA GLU A 224 9.25 -5.13 -8.49
C GLU A 224 10.22 -4.81 -7.34
N LEU A 225 11.52 -4.71 -7.64
CA LEU A 225 12.49 -4.21 -6.67
C LEU A 225 12.22 -2.76 -6.29
N ARG A 226 11.70 -1.91 -7.19
CA ARG A 226 11.35 -0.51 -6.86
C ARG A 226 10.06 -0.38 -6.04
N THR A 227 9.11 -1.30 -6.18
CA THR A 227 7.83 -1.26 -5.43
C THR A 227 8.00 -1.65 -3.96
N LEU A 228 9.02 -2.45 -3.65
CA LEU A 228 9.33 -2.86 -2.28
C LEU A 228 9.83 -1.68 -1.42
N ARG A 229 9.07 -1.39 -0.35
CA ARG A 229 9.37 -0.26 0.58
C ARG A 229 10.52 -0.52 1.54
N SER A 230 10.82 -1.79 1.87
CA SER A 230 11.90 -2.15 2.78
C SER A 230 13.20 -2.43 2.02
N ASP A 231 14.31 -1.89 2.50
CA ASP A 231 15.65 -2.21 1.96
C ASP A 231 16.03 -3.67 2.20
N GLU A 232 15.57 -4.24 3.31
CA GLU A 232 15.85 -5.63 3.67
C GLU A 232 15.15 -6.62 2.73
N SER A 233 13.88 -6.37 2.40
CA SER A 233 13.15 -7.20 1.44
C SER A 233 13.74 -7.09 0.03
N ARG A 234 14.17 -5.89 -0.37
CA ARG A 234 14.87 -5.68 -1.66
C ARG A 234 16.17 -6.46 -1.72
N LYS A 235 17.00 -6.40 -0.67
CA LYS A 235 18.26 -7.18 -0.60
C LYS A 235 18.00 -8.68 -0.61
N LYS A 236 16.98 -9.15 0.12
CA LYS A 236 16.59 -10.57 0.14
C LYS A 236 16.16 -11.06 -1.24
N LEU A 237 15.29 -10.31 -1.92
CA LEU A 237 14.84 -10.64 -3.27
C LEU A 237 16.00 -10.61 -4.28
N LYS A 238 16.86 -9.60 -4.23
CA LYS A 238 18.08 -9.51 -5.06
C LYS A 238 18.97 -10.75 -4.91
N ARG A 239 19.19 -11.23 -3.68
CA ARG A 239 19.97 -12.45 -3.41
C ARG A 239 19.30 -13.72 -3.95
N MET A 240 17.98 -13.84 -3.82
CA MET A 240 17.25 -15.00 -4.35
C MET A 240 17.37 -15.10 -5.86
N ILE A 241 17.20 -13.97 -6.56
CA ILE A 241 17.29 -13.91 -8.03
C ILE A 241 18.71 -14.25 -8.49
N GLN A 242 19.73 -13.69 -7.84
CA GLN A 242 21.13 -14.03 -8.14
C GLN A 242 21.43 -15.52 -7.93
N LYS A 243 20.92 -16.12 -6.84
CA LYS A 243 21.08 -17.55 -6.58
C LYS A 243 20.41 -18.41 -7.65
N ALA A 244 19.19 -18.08 -8.05
CA ALA A 244 18.47 -18.83 -9.08
C ALA A 244 19.20 -18.79 -10.43
N ILE A 245 19.76 -17.63 -10.82
CA ILE A 245 20.54 -17.48 -12.05
C ILE A 245 21.81 -18.35 -12.02
N LEU A 246 22.52 -18.36 -10.88
CA LEU A 246 23.72 -19.20 -10.72
C LEU A 246 23.38 -20.69 -10.80
N GLN A 247 22.31 -21.11 -10.13
CA GLN A 247 21.87 -22.50 -10.13
C GLN A 247 21.49 -22.99 -11.54
N ILE A 248 20.75 -22.19 -12.30
CA ILE A 248 20.39 -22.54 -13.69
C ILE A 248 21.64 -22.65 -14.57
N GLY A 249 22.61 -21.74 -14.40
CA GLY A 249 23.88 -21.81 -15.13
C GLY A 249 24.68 -23.09 -14.83
N GLU A 250 24.72 -23.51 -13.57
CA GLU A 250 25.38 -24.77 -13.16
C GLU A 250 24.68 -26.00 -13.77
N GLU A 251 23.35 -26.01 -13.85
CA GLU A 251 22.58 -27.11 -14.45
C GLU A 251 22.74 -27.20 -15.98
N GLU A 252 22.89 -26.06 -16.67
CA GLU A 252 23.14 -26.02 -18.13
C GLU A 252 24.53 -26.54 -18.52
N ASP A 253 25.57 -26.22 -17.72
CA ASP A 253 26.94 -26.68 -17.98
C ASP A 253 27.10 -28.20 -17.78
N VAL A 254 26.43 -28.79 -16.78
CA VAL A 254 26.46 -30.24 -16.53
C VAL A 254 25.76 -31.01 -17.65
N ASN A 255 24.61 -30.54 -18.12
CA ASN A 255 23.88 -31.18 -19.21
C ASN A 255 24.63 -31.16 -20.55
N THR A 256 25.53 -30.19 -20.76
CA THR A 256 26.31 -30.08 -22.00
C THR A 256 27.51 -31.04 -22.04
N MET A 257 27.94 -31.58 -20.89
CA MET A 257 29.06 -32.54 -20.81
C MET A 257 28.63 -34.01 -20.97
N ASP A 258 27.33 -34.30 -20.82
CA ASP A 258 26.75 -35.66 -20.92
C ASP A 258 26.08 -35.96 -22.27
N GLY A 259 26.16 -35.05 -23.26
CA GLY A 259 25.65 -35.22 -24.62
C GLY A 259 26.74 -35.34 -25.68
#